data_AF-A0A960ZNT0-F1
#
_entry.id   AF-A0A960ZNT0-F1
#
_cell.length_a   1.000
_cell.length_b   1.000
_cell.length_c   1.000
_cell.angle_alpha   90.00
_cell.angle_beta   90.00
_cell.angle_gamma   90.00
#
_symmetry.space_group_name_H-M   'P 1'
#
loop_
_entity.id
_entity.type
_entity.pdbx_description
1 polymer ?
#
loop_
_entity_poly.entity_id
_entity_poly.type
_entity_poly.pdbx_seq_one_letter_code
_entity_poly.pdbx_strand_id
1 'polypeptide(L)'
;LDLFVSADLGTFAGFDVALGYTHFIFPEFRSNVTPVGTGYGELGLDISRSLGIVDLAYESNYSFAGPNGWYHQIGIEKSFGITDNISLVLGTGIGYSDNYFAAPNNSRWNHYYVSASLPIELNCRTTLTPYIGYNGGPSGYVTGPGSIGQGDILHGGVSLSVSF
;
A
#
# COMPACT_ATOMS: atom_id res chain seq x y z
N LEU A 1 -8.52 -5.96 9.93
CA LEU A 1 -9.82 -5.87 9.21
C LEU A 1 -9.98 -4.39 8.98
N ASP A 2 -9.95 -3.94 7.74
CA ASP A 2 -9.83 -2.51 7.50
C ASP A 2 -11.08 -2.05 6.74
N LEU A 3 -11.57 -0.86 7.09
CA LEU A 3 -12.68 -0.22 6.39
C LEU A 3 -12.10 0.86 5.51
N PHE A 4 -12.41 0.87 4.22
CA PHE A 4 -11.95 1.92 3.32
C PHE A 4 -13.09 2.47 2.47
N VAL A 5 -12.91 3.72 2.04
CA VAL A 5 -13.74 4.39 1.04
C VAL A 5 -12.82 5.20 0.14
N SER A 6 -13.07 5.20 -1.17
CA SER A 6 -12.34 6.01 -2.13
C SER A 6 -13.27 6.70 -3.11
N ALA A 7 -12.79 7.79 -3.71
CA ALA A 7 -13.47 8.52 -4.76
C ALA A 7 -12.47 8.97 -5.82
N ASP A 8 -12.78 8.69 -7.08
CA ASP A 8 -12.04 9.22 -8.22
C ASP A 8 -12.32 10.73 -8.33
N LEU A 9 -11.27 11.53 -8.29
CA LEU A 9 -11.35 12.99 -8.44
C LEU A 9 -11.27 13.42 -9.92
N GLY A 10 -10.82 12.51 -10.78
CA GLY A 10 -10.73 12.70 -12.23
C GLY A 10 -9.28 12.79 -12.72
N THR A 11 -9.13 13.10 -14.01
CA THR A 11 -7.84 13.15 -14.70
C THR A 11 -7.35 14.59 -14.85
N PHE A 12 -6.15 14.88 -14.36
CA PHE A 12 -5.50 16.19 -14.43
C PHE A 12 -4.14 16.09 -15.10
N ALA A 13 -3.93 16.83 -16.20
CA ALA A 13 -2.68 16.78 -16.99
C ALA A 13 -2.26 15.35 -17.42
N GLY A 14 -3.23 14.44 -17.58
CA GLY A 14 -3.01 13.04 -17.94
C GLY A 14 -2.63 12.14 -16.75
N PHE A 15 -2.83 12.60 -15.51
CA PHE A 15 -2.73 11.79 -14.30
C PHE A 15 -4.12 11.57 -13.73
N ASP A 16 -4.45 10.32 -13.44
CA ASP A 16 -5.68 9.97 -12.74
C ASP A 16 -5.45 10.16 -11.25
N VAL A 17 -6.38 10.84 -10.58
CA VAL A 17 -6.26 11.21 -9.17
C VAL A 17 -7.45 10.66 -8.40
N ALA A 18 -7.18 10.00 -7.28
CA ALA A 18 -8.19 9.50 -6.36
C ALA A 18 -7.87 9.93 -4.92
N LEU A 19 -8.91 10.05 -4.10
CA LEU A 19 -8.82 10.33 -2.67
C LEU A 19 -9.47 9.18 -1.90
N GLY A 20 -8.74 8.63 -0.93
CA GLY A 20 -9.17 7.53 -0.10
C GLY A 20 -9.15 7.88 1.38
N TYR A 21 -9.95 7.16 2.15
CA TYR A 21 -9.82 7.08 3.60
C TYR A 21 -9.87 5.62 4.02
N THR A 22 -8.90 5.19 4.82
CA THR A 22 -8.81 3.85 5.38
C THR A 22 -8.81 3.93 6.91
N HIS A 23 -9.61 3.10 7.56
CA HIS A 23 -9.57 2.89 9.00
C HIS A 23 -9.08 1.49 9.30
N PHE A 24 -7.87 1.40 9.85
CA PHE A 24 -7.25 0.16 10.27
C PHE A 24 -7.81 -0.26 11.61
N ILE A 25 -8.25 -1.52 11.72
CA ILE A 25 -8.75 -2.07 12.99
C ILE A 25 -7.81 -3.20 13.40
N PHE A 26 -7.36 -3.14 14.66
CA PHE A 26 -6.49 -4.14 15.30
C PHE A 26 -7.23 -4.86 16.43
N PRO A 27 -8.05 -5.89 16.14
CA PRO A 27 -8.81 -6.63 17.15
C PRO A 27 -7.96 -7.25 18.27
N GLU A 28 -6.69 -7.53 17.99
CA GLU A 28 -5.73 -8.17 18.89
C GLU A 28 -5.23 -7.27 20.02
N PHE A 29 -5.34 -5.93 19.91
CA PHE A 29 -4.92 -4.99 20.96
C PHE A 29 -5.98 -4.76 22.06
N ARG A 30 -7.00 -5.62 22.15
CA ARG A 30 -7.99 -5.58 23.24
C ARG A 30 -7.37 -6.01 24.57
N SER A 31 -6.93 -5.03 25.37
CA SER A 31 -6.55 -5.23 26.78
C SER A 31 -7.73 -4.95 27.70
N ASN A 32 -7.99 -5.84 28.68
CA ASN A 32 -8.99 -5.64 29.74
C ASN A 32 -8.57 -4.56 30.77
N VAL A 33 -7.38 -3.97 30.64
CA VAL A 33 -6.78 -3.07 31.64
C VAL A 33 -6.54 -1.68 31.07
N THR A 34 -6.65 -1.50 29.76
CA THR A 34 -6.41 -0.19 29.12
C THR A 34 -7.18 -0.12 27.80
N PRO A 35 -8.14 0.82 27.63
CA PRO A 35 -8.86 1.00 26.38
C PRO A 35 -7.97 1.75 25.38
N VAL A 36 -6.81 1.19 25.03
CA VAL A 36 -5.94 1.79 24.02
C VAL A 36 -6.47 1.38 22.64
N GLY A 37 -7.24 2.29 22.05
CA GLY A 37 -7.28 2.57 20.61
C GLY A 37 -7.79 1.45 19.71
N THR A 38 -9.05 1.55 19.32
CA THR A 38 -9.83 0.70 18.41
C THR A 38 -9.36 0.68 16.94
N GLY A 39 -8.09 1.03 16.66
CA GLY A 39 -7.63 1.33 15.31
C GLY A 39 -7.19 2.78 15.11
N TYR A 40 -6.80 3.12 13.88
CA TYR A 40 -6.53 4.51 13.47
C TYR A 40 -6.99 4.72 12.03
N GLY A 41 -7.24 5.98 11.67
CA GLY A 41 -7.58 6.38 10.30
C GLY A 41 -6.36 6.88 9.53
N GLU A 42 -6.44 6.79 8.21
CA GLU A 42 -5.50 7.39 7.26
C GLU A 42 -6.25 8.00 6.08
N LEU A 43 -5.79 9.18 5.65
CA LEU A 43 -6.25 9.83 4.42
C LEU A 43 -5.22 9.58 3.33
N GLY A 44 -5.64 9.00 2.21
CA GLY A 44 -4.79 8.69 1.06
C GLY A 44 -5.09 9.59 -0.13
N LEU A 45 -4.05 10.05 -0.81
CA LEU A 45 -4.10 10.64 -2.14
C LEU A 45 -3.33 9.72 -3.09
N ASP A 46 -4.02 9.22 -4.11
CA ASP A 46 -3.46 8.33 -5.12
C ASP A 46 -3.39 9.07 -6.46
N ILE A 47 -2.26 8.96 -7.14
CA ILE A 47 -2.00 9.55 -8.45
C ILE A 47 -1.39 8.47 -9.34
N SER A 48 -2.02 8.19 -10.47
CA SER A 48 -1.52 7.20 -11.42
C SER A 48 -1.50 7.73 -12.84
N ARG A 49 -0.66 7.11 -13.69
CA ARG A 49 -0.60 7.42 -15.11
C ARG A 49 -0.01 6.26 -15.89
N SER A 50 -0.69 5.84 -16.95
CA SER A 50 -0.07 4.96 -17.93
C SER A 50 0.96 5.71 -18.79
N LEU A 51 2.21 5.22 -18.78
CA LEU A 51 3.31 5.74 -19.60
C LEU A 51 3.48 4.94 -20.90
N GLY A 52 2.55 4.03 -21.20
CA GLY A 52 2.54 3.16 -22.38
C GLY A 52 3.39 1.89 -22.24
N ILE A 53 4.55 1.96 -21.58
CA ILE A 53 5.40 0.77 -21.33
C ILE A 53 5.19 0.20 -19.93
N VAL A 54 4.91 1.09 -18.98
CA VAL A 54 4.66 0.83 -17.56
C VAL A 54 3.59 1.80 -17.09
N ASP A 55 2.92 1.43 -16.01
CA ASP A 55 2.01 2.32 -15.28
C ASP A 55 2.76 2.91 -14.10
N LEU A 56 2.74 4.23 -13.98
CA LEU A 56 3.30 4.96 -12.85
C LEU A 56 2.21 5.09 -11.78
N ALA A 57 2.58 4.86 -10.53
CA ALA A 57 1.72 5.08 -9.37
C ALA A 57 2.47 5.86 -8.29
N TYR A 58 1.77 6.77 -7.65
CA TYR A 58 2.21 7.52 -6.49
C TYR A 58 1.07 7.55 -5.48
N GLU A 59 1.39 7.29 -4.22
CA GLU A 59 0.46 7.42 -3.10
C GLU A 59 1.07 8.32 -2.02
N SER A 60 0.19 9.07 -1.35
CA SER A 60 0.54 9.93 -0.24
C SER A 60 -0.52 9.79 0.84
N ASN A 61 -0.14 9.15 1.95
CA ASN A 61 -1.02 8.77 3.03
C ASN A 61 -0.69 9.56 4.30
N TYR A 62 -1.67 10.23 4.88
CA TYR A 62 -1.54 10.91 6.17
C TYR A 62 -2.15 10.07 7.27
N SER A 63 -1.35 9.76 8.29
CA SER A 63 -1.84 9.03 9.45
C SER A 63 -2.44 9.95 10.50
N PHE A 64 -3.66 9.61 10.96
CA PHE A 64 -4.27 10.21 12.14
C PHE A 64 -3.88 9.47 13.43
N ALA A 65 -2.96 8.50 13.36
CA ALA A 65 -2.35 7.88 14.53
C ALA A 65 -1.26 8.79 15.12
N GLY A 66 -1.15 8.83 16.45
CA GLY A 66 -0.07 9.57 17.11
C GLY A 66 1.28 8.83 17.03
N PRO A 67 2.41 9.48 16.64
CA PRO A 67 2.54 10.82 16.05
C PRO A 67 2.07 10.87 14.58
N ASN A 68 1.28 11.90 14.24
CA ASN A 68 0.77 12.09 12.89
C ASN A 68 1.91 12.39 11.92
N GLY A 69 1.83 11.84 10.71
CA GLY A 69 2.85 12.04 9.69
C GLY A 69 2.38 11.58 8.32
N TRP A 70 3.23 11.81 7.33
CA TRP A 70 2.98 11.43 5.95
C TRP A 70 3.82 10.22 5.56
N TYR A 71 3.20 9.31 4.83
CA TYR A 71 3.87 8.24 4.10
C TYR A 71 3.68 8.51 2.60
N HIS A 72 4.77 8.46 1.86
CA HIS A 72 4.76 8.64 0.42
C HIS A 72 5.35 7.40 -0.23
N GLN A 73 4.78 6.93 -1.33
CA GLN A 73 5.36 5.86 -2.13
C GLN A 73 5.19 6.18 -3.60
N ILE A 74 6.26 5.94 -4.36
CA ILE A 74 6.24 6.03 -5.82
C ILE A 74 6.75 4.72 -6.40
N GLY A 75 6.09 4.24 -7.44
CA GLY A 75 6.44 2.99 -8.08
C GLY A 75 5.96 2.91 -9.50
N ILE A 76 6.44 1.88 -10.18
CA ILE A 76 6.01 1.53 -11.53
C ILE A 76 5.57 0.07 -11.55
N GLU A 77 4.60 -0.20 -12.40
CA GLU A 77 4.06 -1.55 -12.61
C GLU A 77 3.99 -1.88 -14.10
N LYS A 78 4.09 -3.17 -14.41
CA LYS A 78 3.90 -3.68 -15.75
C LYS A 78 3.11 -4.97 -15.74
N SER A 79 2.04 -4.99 -16.54
CA SER A 79 1.25 -6.19 -16.81
C SER A 79 1.73 -6.90 -18.07
N PHE A 80 1.85 -8.22 -17.98
CA PHE A 80 2.15 -9.13 -19.08
C PHE A 80 1.03 -10.14 -19.19
N GLY A 81 0.31 -10.16 -20.32
CA GLY A 81 -0.64 -11.22 -20.61
C GLY A 81 0.07 -12.57 -20.78
N ILE A 82 -0.35 -13.58 -20.03
CA ILE A 82 0.12 -14.97 -20.16
C ILE A 82 -0.88 -15.76 -21.02
N THR A 83 -2.16 -15.64 -20.69
CA THR A 83 -3.31 -16.17 -21.45
C THR A 83 -4.41 -15.10 -21.51
N ASP A 84 -5.52 -15.40 -22.18
CA ASP A 84 -6.67 -14.49 -22.27
C ASP A 84 -7.31 -14.15 -20.91
N ASN A 85 -7.07 -14.97 -19.88
CA ASN A 85 -7.67 -14.84 -18.55
C ASN A 85 -6.62 -14.79 -17.41
N ILE A 86 -5.32 -14.76 -17.74
CA ILE A 86 -4.24 -14.72 -16.76
C ILE A 86 -3.21 -13.68 -17.19
N SER A 87 -2.88 -12.78 -16.26
CA SER A 87 -1.78 -11.83 -16.42
C SER A 87 -0.76 -11.99 -15.30
N LEU A 88 0.49 -11.62 -15.56
CA LEU A 88 1.53 -11.40 -14.57
C LEU A 88 1.74 -9.90 -14.44
N VAL A 89 1.55 -9.36 -13.24
CA VAL A 89 1.85 -7.96 -12.92
C VAL A 89 3.11 -7.94 -12.07
N LEU A 90 4.11 -7.19 -12.52
CA LEU A 90 5.34 -6.94 -11.77
C LEU A 90 5.39 -5.47 -11.35
N GLY A 91 5.68 -5.22 -10.08
CA GLY A 91 5.77 -3.88 -9.52
C GLY A 91 7.07 -3.65 -8.77
N THR A 92 7.53 -2.40 -8.74
CA THR A 92 8.63 -1.97 -7.87
C THR A 92 8.55 -0.49 -7.59
N GLY A 93 9.09 -0.07 -6.44
CA GLY A 93 9.07 1.33 -6.04
C GLY A 93 9.84 1.58 -4.76
N ILE A 94 9.67 2.80 -4.25
CA ILE A 94 10.30 3.26 -3.01
C ILE A 94 9.32 4.09 -2.20
N GLY A 95 9.38 3.91 -0.88
CA GLY A 95 8.62 4.64 0.12
C GLY A 95 9.48 5.61 0.91
N TYR A 96 8.90 6.73 1.32
CA TYR A 96 9.47 7.72 2.22
C TYR A 96 8.48 8.01 3.35
N SER A 97 8.98 8.03 4.58
CA SER A 97 8.21 8.40 5.76
C SER A 97 8.62 9.80 6.19
N ASP A 98 7.64 10.67 6.43
CA ASP A 98 7.80 11.98 7.05
C ASP A 98 7.06 12.00 8.38
N ASN A 99 7.77 11.73 9.47
CA ASN A 99 7.21 11.62 10.82
C ASN A 99 6.11 10.56 10.97
N TYR A 100 6.02 9.63 10.02
CA TYR A 100 4.99 8.60 10.02
C TYR A 100 5.40 7.43 10.91
N PHE A 101 4.58 7.17 11.93
CA PHE A 101 4.62 6.06 12.89
C PHE A 101 5.85 5.85 13.79
N ALA A 102 7.02 6.40 13.48
CA ALA A 102 8.25 5.84 14.04
C ALA A 102 8.90 6.62 15.20
N ALA A 103 8.66 7.94 15.33
CA ALA A 103 9.07 8.83 16.43
C ALA A 103 8.92 10.31 15.99
N PRO A 104 8.91 11.30 16.92
CA PRO A 104 9.06 12.71 16.55
C PRO A 104 10.37 12.94 15.77
N ASN A 105 10.31 13.74 14.69
CA ASN A 105 11.44 14.07 13.80
C ASN A 105 12.06 12.87 13.07
N ASN A 106 11.22 11.95 12.59
CA ASN A 106 11.68 10.76 11.88
C ASN A 106 11.25 10.76 10.41
N SER A 107 11.88 11.64 9.62
CA SER A 107 11.64 11.78 8.19
C SER A 107 12.80 11.19 7.40
N ARG A 108 12.61 10.01 6.80
CA ARG A 108 13.64 9.26 6.06
C ARG A 108 13.00 8.31 5.04
N TRP A 109 13.83 7.77 4.15
CA TRP A 109 13.43 6.65 3.30
C TRP A 109 12.91 5.49 4.14
N ASN A 110 11.78 4.92 3.74
CA ASN A 110 11.10 3.87 4.49
C ASN A 110 11.53 2.49 3.99
N HIS A 111 11.25 2.16 2.73
CA HIS A 111 11.68 0.90 2.10
C HIS A 111 11.74 1.05 0.58
N TYR A 112 12.39 0.12 -0.10
CA TYR A 112 12.08 -0.18 -1.50
C TYR A 112 11.27 -1.48 -1.55
N TYR A 113 10.46 -1.66 -2.58
CA TYR A 113 9.70 -2.89 -2.76
C TYR A 113 9.85 -3.48 -4.15
N VAL A 114 9.66 -4.79 -4.22
CA VAL A 114 9.36 -5.52 -5.45
C VAL A 114 8.17 -6.41 -5.21
N SER A 115 7.27 -6.51 -6.18
CA SER A 115 6.05 -7.30 -6.08
C SER A 115 5.79 -8.06 -7.38
N ALA A 116 5.12 -9.19 -7.24
CA ALA A 116 4.56 -9.93 -8.35
C ALA A 116 3.15 -10.40 -7.97
N SER A 117 2.19 -10.21 -8.86
CA SER A 117 0.83 -10.73 -8.69
C SER A 117 0.35 -11.41 -9.97
N LEU A 118 -0.56 -12.35 -9.81
CA LEU A 118 -1.08 -13.17 -10.91
C LEU A 118 -2.61 -13.09 -10.94
N PRO A 119 -3.22 -12.03 -11.49
CA PRO A 119 -4.67 -11.97 -11.63
C PRO A 119 -5.17 -13.08 -12.57
N ILE A 120 -6.06 -13.93 -12.05
CA ILE A 120 -6.72 -15.02 -12.76
C ILE A 120 -8.22 -14.73 -12.80
N GLU A 121 -8.75 -14.46 -13.98
CA GLU A 121 -10.18 -14.32 -14.20
C GLU A 121 -10.83 -15.72 -14.20
N LEU A 122 -11.58 -16.01 -13.12
CA LEU A 122 -12.31 -17.26 -12.97
C LEU A 122 -13.61 -17.24 -13.79
N ASN A 123 -14.22 -16.07 -13.89
CA ASN A 123 -15.38 -15.75 -14.72
C ASN A 123 -15.51 -14.21 -14.86
N CYS A 124 -16.53 -13.71 -15.56
CA CYS A 124 -16.73 -12.26 -15.81
C CYS A 124 -16.99 -11.39 -14.56
N ARG A 125 -17.10 -12.00 -13.38
CA ARG A 125 -17.44 -11.35 -12.10
C ARG A 125 -16.47 -11.71 -10.98
N THR A 126 -15.51 -12.59 -11.22
CA THR A 126 -14.66 -13.13 -10.15
C THR A 126 -13.23 -13.25 -10.61
N THR A 127 -12.35 -12.57 -9.87
CA THR A 127 -10.90 -12.59 -10.11
C THR A 127 -10.18 -13.05 -8.84
N LEU A 128 -9.34 -14.07 -8.99
CA LEU A 128 -8.44 -14.56 -7.96
C LEU A 128 -7.03 -14.03 -8.23
N THR A 129 -6.43 -13.34 -7.27
CA THR A 129 -5.11 -12.73 -7.43
C THR A 129 -4.17 -13.20 -6.33
N PRO A 130 -3.42 -14.30 -6.53
CA PRO A 130 -2.25 -14.60 -5.73
C PRO A 130 -1.18 -13.52 -5.90
N TYR A 131 -0.47 -13.21 -4.82
CA TYR A 131 0.61 -12.21 -4.85
C TYR A 131 1.74 -12.57 -3.89
N ILE A 132 2.93 -12.07 -4.21
CA ILE A 132 4.12 -12.08 -3.37
C ILE A 132 4.78 -10.70 -3.47
N GLY A 133 5.29 -10.22 -2.34
CA GLY A 133 5.97 -8.94 -2.25
C GLY A 133 7.15 -9.01 -1.28
N TYR A 134 8.12 -8.17 -1.53
CA TYR A 134 9.30 -8.01 -0.68
C TYR A 134 9.54 -6.53 -0.45
N ASN A 135 9.71 -6.15 0.82
CA ASN A 135 10.08 -4.80 1.24
C ASN A 135 11.48 -4.86 1.85
N GLY A 136 12.43 -4.16 1.25
CA GLY A 136 13.81 -4.07 1.72
C GLY A 136 14.10 -2.71 2.35
N GLY A 137 14.81 -2.72 3.47
CA GLY A 137 15.17 -1.52 4.23
C GLY A 137 16.66 -1.48 4.55
N PRO A 138 17.51 -0.89 3.69
CA PRO A 138 18.94 -0.76 3.95
C PRO A 138 19.21 0.04 5.23
N SER A 139 20.46 -0.03 5.73
CA SER A 139 20.86 0.76 6.89
C SER A 139 20.58 2.25 6.69
N GLY A 140 19.92 2.88 7.66
CA GLY A 140 19.51 4.29 7.62
C GLY A 140 18.07 4.52 7.17
N TYR A 141 17.37 3.49 6.70
CA TYR A 141 15.94 3.55 6.38
C TYR A 141 15.09 3.39 7.65
N VAL A 142 13.86 3.90 7.61
CA VAL A 142 12.88 3.87 8.71
C VAL A 142 11.77 2.90 8.37
N THR A 143 12.00 1.63 8.68
CA THR A 143 10.98 0.59 8.64
C THR A 143 10.35 0.53 10.04
N GLY A 144 9.16 1.15 10.18
CA GLY A 144 8.22 1.01 11.31
C GLY A 144 8.61 1.51 12.72
N PRO A 145 7.73 1.29 13.73
CA PRO A 145 7.89 1.85 15.07
C PRO A 145 8.88 1.06 15.95
N GLY A 146 9.99 1.71 16.32
CA GLY A 146 10.77 1.47 17.56
C GLY A 146 11.55 0.16 17.72
N SER A 147 12.86 0.28 17.95
CA SER A 147 13.81 -0.62 18.67
C SER A 147 13.92 -2.12 18.33
N ILE A 148 13.00 -2.72 17.61
CA ILE A 148 13.12 -4.07 17.06
C ILE A 148 13.57 -3.87 15.62
N GLY A 149 14.80 -4.29 15.30
CA GLY A 149 15.36 -4.13 13.95
C GLY A 149 14.39 -4.69 12.92
N GLN A 150 13.74 -3.81 12.17
CA GLN A 150 12.85 -4.21 11.08
C GLN A 150 13.75 -4.48 9.87
N GLY A 151 14.07 -5.77 9.72
CA GLY A 151 14.76 -6.27 8.54
C GLY A 151 13.82 -6.38 7.34
N ASP A 152 14.31 -6.99 6.28
CA ASP A 152 13.54 -7.18 5.08
C ASP A 152 12.30 -8.05 5.31
N ILE A 153 11.18 -7.68 4.70
CA ILE A 153 9.89 -8.35 4.88
C ILE A 153 9.47 -8.99 3.56
N LEU A 154 9.48 -10.32 3.53
CA LEU A 154 8.80 -11.10 2.49
C LEU A 154 7.36 -11.38 2.94
N HIS A 155 6.39 -11.04 2.10
CA HIS A 155 4.98 -11.24 2.36
C HIS A 155 4.28 -11.78 1.11
N GLY A 156 3.12 -12.39 1.30
CA GLY A 156 2.34 -12.94 0.20
C GLY A 156 0.96 -13.38 0.66
N GLY A 157 0.10 -13.62 -0.30
CA GLY A 157 -1.28 -13.99 -0.02
C GLY A 157 -2.10 -14.16 -1.29
N VAL A 158 -3.41 -14.16 -1.10
CA VAL A 158 -4.39 -14.29 -2.18
C VAL A 158 -5.51 -13.31 -1.94
N SER A 159 -5.88 -12.56 -2.97
CA SER A 159 -7.06 -11.70 -2.99
C SER A 159 -8.15 -12.32 -3.87
N LEU A 160 -9.41 -12.15 -3.49
CA LEU A 160 -10.57 -12.55 -4.28
C LEU A 160 -11.49 -11.35 -4.44
N SER A 161 -11.67 -10.90 -5.68
CA SER A 161 -12.59 -9.82 -6.02
C SER A 161 -13.85 -10.36 -6.67
N VAL A 162 -15.01 -9.85 -6.26
CA VAL A 162 -16.33 -10.22 -6.79
C VAL A 162 -17.12 -8.96 -7.13
N SER A 163 -17.62 -8.85 -8.37
CA SER A 163 -18.47 -7.76 -8.83
C SER A 163 -19.93 -8.21 -9.07
N PHE A 164 -20.88 -7.33 -8.74
CA PHE A 164 -22.32 -7.59 -8.75
C PHE A 164 -23.05 -6.78 -9.84
#